data_AF-A0A074VAD3-F1
#
_entry.id   AF-A0A074VAD3-F1
#
_cell.length_a   1.000
_cell.length_b   1.000
_cell.length_c   1.000
_cell.angle_alpha   90.00
_cell.angle_beta   90.00
_cell.angle_gamma   90.00
#
_symmetry.space_group_name_H-M   'P 1'
#
loop_
_entity.id
_entity.type
_entity.pdbx_description
1 polymer ?
#
loop_
_entity_poly.entity_id
_entity_poly.type
_entity_poly.pdbx_seq_one_letter_code
_entity_poly.pdbx_strand_id
1 'polypeptide(L)'
;CLDCGSSLAEAEVEYKDKVSYAIDVAYQFKDNAAVAKAFGLNELPGEVYGVIWTTTPWTLPASQAICVGPEVVYQLIDTPKGKLVLAKELAEAALARFGFGADF
;
A
#
# COMPACT_ATOMS: atom_id res chain seq x y z
N CYS A 1 28.22 -0.31 -2.33
CA CYS A 1 27.99 -1.22 -3.45
C CYS A 1 28.58 -2.59 -3.10
N LEU A 2 27.88 -3.66 -3.46
CA LEU A 2 28.26 -5.03 -3.09
C LEU A 2 29.58 -5.44 -3.76
N ASP A 3 29.90 -4.85 -4.91
CA ASP A 3 31.14 -5.08 -5.64
C ASP A 3 32.34 -4.26 -5.09
N CYS A 4 32.10 -3.07 -4.55
CA CYS A 4 33.18 -2.19 -4.06
C CYS A 4 33.42 -2.24 -2.53
N GLY A 5 32.46 -2.76 -1.75
CA GLY A 5 32.55 -2.83 -0.29
C GLY A 5 32.45 -1.47 0.45
N SER A 6 32.16 -0.37 -0.26
CA SER A 6 32.00 0.97 0.30
C SER A 6 30.64 1.58 -0.06
N SER A 7 30.24 2.66 0.63
CA SER A 7 29.17 3.52 0.14
C SER A 7 29.60 4.19 -1.16
N LEU A 8 28.67 4.32 -2.13
CA LEU A 8 28.91 5.07 -3.36
C LEU A 8 28.46 6.52 -3.16
N ALA A 9 29.24 7.47 -3.65
CA ALA A 9 28.80 8.85 -3.82
C ALA A 9 27.79 8.94 -4.97
N GLU A 10 26.92 9.95 -4.96
CA GLU A 10 25.88 10.12 -6.00
C GLU A 10 26.48 10.20 -7.42
N ALA A 11 27.67 10.82 -7.55
CA ALA A 11 28.40 10.90 -8.83
C ALA A 11 28.94 9.56 -9.35
N GLU A 12 28.98 8.50 -8.51
CA GLU A 12 29.40 7.15 -8.88
C GLU A 12 28.21 6.25 -9.25
N VAL A 13 26.98 6.75 -9.16
CA VAL A 13 25.75 5.99 -9.43
C VAL A 13 25.35 6.14 -10.90
N GLU A 14 25.30 5.01 -11.62
CA GLU A 14 24.78 4.95 -12.98
C GLU A 14 23.38 4.35 -13.01
N TYR A 15 22.47 4.98 -13.77
CA TYR A 15 21.12 4.48 -13.97
C TYR A 15 21.08 3.45 -15.10
N LYS A 16 20.37 2.35 -14.86
CA LYS A 16 20.15 1.29 -15.85
C LYS A 16 18.69 0.86 -15.80
N ASP A 17 18.12 0.58 -16.96
CA ASP A 17 16.79 0.01 -17.05
C ASP A 17 16.77 -1.40 -16.45
N LYS A 18 15.81 -1.64 -15.56
CA LYS A 18 15.59 -2.95 -14.93
C LYS A 18 14.09 -3.18 -14.77
N VAL A 19 13.63 -4.33 -15.24
CA VAL A 19 12.29 -4.83 -14.92
C VAL A 19 12.26 -5.29 -13.48
N SER A 20 11.39 -4.68 -12.67
CA SER A 20 11.21 -5.03 -11.25
C SER A 20 9.82 -5.59 -11.02
N TYR A 21 9.71 -6.55 -10.10
CA TYR A 21 8.42 -7.03 -9.64
C TYR A 21 7.75 -5.96 -8.79
N ALA A 22 6.46 -5.70 -9.04
CA ALA A 22 5.64 -4.84 -8.22
C ALA A 22 4.56 -5.68 -7.55
N ILE A 23 4.33 -5.46 -6.26
CA ILE A 23 3.29 -6.15 -5.49
C ILE A 23 2.52 -5.16 -4.65
N ASP A 24 1.25 -5.50 -4.40
CA ASP A 24 0.39 -4.81 -3.46
C ASP A 24 0.19 -5.69 -2.22
N VAL A 25 0.30 -5.09 -1.02
CA VAL A 25 0.25 -5.82 0.26
C VAL A 25 -0.82 -5.21 1.15
N ALA A 26 -1.74 -6.06 1.62
CA ALA A 26 -2.82 -5.67 2.53
C ALA A 26 -2.42 -5.96 3.98
N TYR A 27 -2.33 -4.91 4.80
CA TYR A 27 -2.11 -5.00 6.24
C TYR A 27 -3.43 -4.87 6.98
N GLN A 28 -3.79 -5.88 7.76
CA GLN A 28 -5.00 -5.85 8.56
C GLN A 28 -4.87 -4.86 9.72
N PHE A 29 -5.88 -4.01 9.90
CA PHE A 29 -5.98 -3.17 11.08
C PHE A 29 -6.33 -4.02 12.31
N LYS A 30 -5.62 -3.77 13.42
CA LYS A 30 -5.94 -4.42 14.71
C LYS A 30 -7.09 -3.72 15.45
N ASP A 31 -7.24 -2.41 15.23
CA ASP A 31 -8.24 -1.57 15.88
C ASP A 31 -9.18 -0.96 14.83
N ASN A 32 -10.26 -1.68 14.55
CA ASN A 32 -11.29 -1.20 13.62
C ASN A 32 -12.07 0.01 14.17
N ALA A 33 -12.14 0.21 15.49
CA ALA A 33 -12.85 1.33 16.07
C ALA A 33 -12.10 2.65 15.81
N ALA A 34 -10.77 2.63 15.88
CA ALA A 34 -9.94 3.76 15.48
C ALA A 34 -10.13 4.11 13.99
N VAL A 35 -10.20 3.10 13.12
CA VAL A 35 -10.48 3.31 11.69
C VAL A 35 -11.88 3.88 11.48
N ALA A 36 -12.91 3.30 12.13
CA ALA A 36 -14.28 3.79 12.05
C ALA A 36 -14.36 5.27 12.43
N LYS A 37 -13.73 5.65 13.55
CA LYS A 37 -13.65 7.05 13.99
C LYS A 37 -12.95 7.96 12.96
N ALA A 38 -11.87 7.50 12.35
CA ALA A 38 -11.14 8.27 11.33
C ALA A 38 -12.00 8.52 10.07
N PHE A 39 -12.91 7.60 9.75
CA PHE A 39 -13.87 7.73 8.64
C PHE A 39 -15.24 8.31 9.07
N GLY A 40 -15.40 8.71 10.34
CA GLY A 40 -16.67 9.26 10.84
C GLY A 40 -17.81 8.24 10.97
N LEU A 41 -17.48 6.96 11.10
CA LEU A 41 -18.41 5.84 11.25
C LEU A 41 -18.53 5.41 12.72
N ASN A 42 -19.71 4.92 13.11
CA ASN A 42 -19.95 4.41 14.48
C ASN A 42 -19.30 3.04 14.70
N GLU A 43 -19.40 2.16 13.72
CA GLU A 43 -18.84 0.82 13.76
C GLU A 43 -18.28 0.43 12.40
N LEU A 44 -17.30 -0.46 12.40
CA LEU A 44 -16.73 -1.02 11.18
C LEU A 44 -16.53 -2.53 11.32
N PRO A 45 -17.59 -3.32 11.02
CA PRO A 45 -17.54 -4.76 11.14
C PRO A 45 -16.76 -5.41 9.99
N GLY A 46 -16.19 -6.57 10.30
CA GLY A 46 -15.39 -7.37 9.36
C GLY A 46 -13.91 -7.00 9.36
N GLU A 47 -13.17 -7.58 8.43
CA GLU A 47 -11.75 -7.32 8.29
C GLU A 47 -11.51 -6.06 7.46
N VAL A 48 -10.63 -5.20 7.96
CA VAL A 48 -10.29 -3.92 7.35
C VAL A 48 -8.79 -3.90 7.10
N TYR A 49 -8.38 -3.45 5.93
CA TYR A 49 -6.98 -3.49 5.51
C TYR A 49 -6.51 -2.13 4.97
N GLY A 50 -5.30 -1.74 5.36
CA GLY A 50 -4.52 -0.70 4.68
C GLY A 50 -3.66 -1.36 3.60
N VAL A 51 -3.67 -0.82 2.39
CA VAL A 51 -2.92 -1.39 1.26
C VAL A 51 -1.71 -0.53 0.93
N ILE A 52 -0.56 -1.17 0.76
CA ILE A 52 0.65 -0.54 0.23
C ILE A 52 1.02 -1.14 -1.13
N TRP A 53 1.80 -0.40 -1.91
CA TRP A 53 2.43 -0.86 -3.14
C TRP A 53 3.95 -0.77 -3.01
N THR A 54 4.68 -1.77 -3.50
CA THR A 54 6.15 -1.77 -3.49
C THR A 54 6.74 -2.54 -4.67
N THR A 55 7.86 -2.04 -5.20
CA THR A 55 8.70 -2.72 -6.20
C THR A 55 9.87 -3.49 -5.58
N THR A 56 10.03 -3.40 -4.26
CA THR A 56 11.11 -4.04 -3.50
C THR A 56 10.51 -4.99 -2.45
N PRO A 57 9.95 -6.15 -2.86
CA PRO A 57 9.29 -7.08 -1.94
C PRO A 57 10.21 -7.57 -0.81
N TRP A 58 11.53 -7.59 -1.06
CA TRP A 58 12.54 -7.98 -0.08
C TRP A 58 12.62 -7.04 1.14
N THR A 59 12.01 -5.84 1.10
CA THR A 59 11.96 -4.93 2.26
C THR A 59 10.78 -5.23 3.21
N LEU A 60 9.80 -6.05 2.79
CA LEU A 60 8.61 -6.34 3.59
C LEU A 60 8.90 -6.96 4.96
N PRO A 61 9.86 -7.89 5.14
CA PRO A 61 10.17 -8.44 6.46
C PRO A 61 10.62 -7.39 7.48
N ALA A 62 11.14 -6.25 7.02
CA ALA A 62 11.57 -5.14 7.86
C ALA A 62 10.53 -3.99 7.93
N SER A 63 9.31 -4.19 7.40
CA SER A 63 8.25 -3.18 7.45
C SER A 63 7.77 -2.94 8.89
N GLN A 64 7.84 -1.70 9.35
CA GLN A 64 7.45 -1.29 10.71
C GLN A 64 6.19 -0.42 10.75
N ALA A 65 5.92 0.33 9.68
CA ALA A 65 4.82 1.27 9.61
C ALA A 65 4.37 1.52 8.17
N ILE A 66 3.14 2.03 8.02
CA ILE A 66 2.61 2.53 6.76
C ILE A 66 2.59 4.05 6.85
N CYS A 67 3.18 4.72 5.85
CA CYS A 67 3.08 6.17 5.72
C CYS A 67 1.77 6.55 5.02
N VAL A 68 1.05 7.51 5.59
CA VAL A 68 -0.15 8.10 4.99
C VAL A 68 0.08 9.59 4.75
N GLY A 69 -0.38 10.09 3.61
CA GLY A 69 -0.26 11.50 3.25
C GLY A 69 -1.42 12.29 3.87
N PRO A 70 -1.16 13.39 4.62
CA PRO A 70 -2.23 14.13 5.31
C PRO A 70 -3.19 14.85 4.36
N GLU A 71 -2.74 15.17 3.14
CA GLU A 71 -3.52 15.86 2.11
C GLU A 71 -4.21 14.88 1.14
N VAL A 72 -3.91 13.59 1.26
CA VAL A 72 -4.46 12.56 0.37
C VAL A 72 -5.85 12.16 0.85
N VAL A 73 -6.82 12.16 -0.05
CA VAL A 73 -8.17 11.68 0.25
C VAL A 73 -8.19 10.16 0.14
N TYR A 74 -8.49 9.50 1.26
CA TYR A 74 -8.64 8.05 1.34
C TYR A 74 -10.11 7.65 1.34
N GLN A 75 -10.40 6.50 0.76
CA GLN A 75 -11.72 5.89 0.70
C GLN A 75 -11.67 4.49 1.31
N LEU A 76 -12.80 4.10 1.91
CA LEU A 76 -13.04 2.76 2.40
C LEU A 76 -13.94 2.03 1.42
N ILE A 77 -13.46 0.91 0.88
CA ILE A 77 -14.13 0.18 -0.21
C ILE A 77 -14.39 -1.25 0.22
N ASP A 78 -15.64 -1.70 0.12
CA ASP A 78 -16.00 -3.11 0.33
C ASP A 78 -15.53 -3.97 -0.84
N THR A 79 -14.82 -5.06 -0.54
CA THR A 79 -14.34 -6.04 -1.52
C THR A 79 -14.60 -7.46 -1.02
N PRO A 80 -14.52 -8.50 -1.87
CA PRO A 80 -14.64 -9.89 -1.43
C PRO A 80 -13.61 -10.31 -0.35
N LYS A 81 -12.48 -9.60 -0.24
CA LYS A 81 -11.46 -9.82 0.79
C LYS A 81 -11.79 -9.16 2.14
N GLY A 82 -12.75 -8.23 2.15
CA GLY A 82 -13.01 -7.32 3.26
C GLY A 82 -12.90 -5.86 2.81
N LYS A 83 -12.84 -4.95 3.78
CA LYS A 83 -12.80 -3.51 3.50
C LYS A 83 -11.37 -3.04 3.26
N LEU A 84 -11.13 -2.32 2.18
CA LEU A 84 -9.82 -1.78 1.84
C LEU A 84 -9.81 -0.27 2.00
N VAL A 85 -8.79 0.26 2.66
CA VAL A 85 -8.46 1.69 2.69
C VAL A 85 -7.52 1.98 1.51
N LEU A 86 -7.99 2.77 0.54
CA LEU A 86 -7.26 3.13 -0.68
C LEU A 86 -7.27 4.63 -0.90
N ALA A 87 -6.20 5.18 -1.48
CA ALA A 87 -6.20 6.56 -1.94
C ALA A 87 -7.20 6.70 -3.11
N LYS A 88 -8.10 7.70 -3.03
CA LYS A 88 -9.21 7.89 -3.97
C LYS A 88 -8.75 7.89 -5.42
N GLU A 89 -7.68 8.61 -5.73
CA GLU A 89 -7.16 8.77 -7.10
C GLU A 89 -6.59 7.47 -7.69
N LEU A 90 -6.19 6.51 -6.83
CA LEU A 90 -5.60 5.25 -7.26
C LEU A 90 -6.55 4.07 -7.09
N ALA A 91 -7.71 4.26 -6.48
CA ALA A 91 -8.58 3.18 -6.04
C ALA A 91 -9.06 2.33 -7.21
N GLU A 92 -9.52 2.96 -8.30
CA GLU A 92 -10.01 2.26 -9.49
C GLU A 92 -8.91 1.41 -10.14
N ALA A 93 -7.75 2.00 -10.39
CA ALA A 93 -6.60 1.31 -10.97
C ALA A 93 -6.12 0.16 -10.07
N ALA A 94 -6.10 0.36 -8.75
CA ALA A 94 -5.73 -0.65 -7.77
C ALA A 94 -6.72 -1.82 -7.77
N LEU A 95 -8.02 -1.56 -7.70
CA LEU A 95 -9.07 -2.59 -7.73
C LEU A 95 -9.04 -3.40 -9.03
N ALA A 96 -8.81 -2.74 -10.17
CA ALA A 96 -8.63 -3.43 -11.45
C ALA A 96 -7.42 -4.38 -11.41
N ARG A 97 -6.27 -3.94 -10.87
CA ARG A 97 -5.09 -4.81 -10.68
C ARG A 97 -5.37 -5.99 -9.74
N PHE A 98 -6.24 -5.81 -8.74
CA PHE A 98 -6.59 -6.86 -7.78
C PHE A 98 -7.59 -7.88 -8.34
N GLY A 99 -8.18 -7.61 -9.51
CA GLY A 99 -9.30 -8.38 -10.02
C GLY A 99 -10.61 -8.12 -9.27
N PHE A 100 -10.72 -6.97 -8.59
CA PHE A 100 -11.94 -6.49 -7.92
C PHE A 100 -12.64 -5.38 -8.72
N GLY A 101 -12.24 -5.17 -9.98
CA GLY A 101 -12.84 -4.18 -10.86
C GLY A 101 -14.35 -4.43 -11.05
N ALA A 102 -15.09 -3.33 -11.09
CA ALA A 102 -16.53 -3.30 -11.30
C ALA A 102 -16.90 -3.83 -12.70
N ASP A 103 -17.42 -5.05 -12.78
CA ASP A 103 -18.54 -5.36 -13.68
C ASP A 103 -19.81 -4.90 -12.96
N PHE A 104 -20.15 -3.61 -13.07
CA PHE A 104 -21.46 -3.07 -12.67
C PHE A 104 -22.08 -2.30 -13.85
#